data_AF-A0A235HNA8-F1
#
_entry.id   AF-A0A235HNA8-F1
#
_cell.length_a   1.000
_cell.length_b   1.000
_cell.length_c   1.000
_cell.angle_alpha   90.00
_cell.angle_beta   90.00
_cell.angle_gamma   90.00
#
_symmetry.space_group_name_H-M   'P 1'
#
loop_
_entity.id
_entity.type
_entity.pdbx_description
1 polymer ?
#
loop_
_entity_poly.entity_id
_entity_poly.type
_entity_poly.pdbx_seq_one_letter_code
_entity_poly.pdbx_strand_id
1 'polypeptide(L)' 'MIEPEFSSMSKTELRAFVIAHPDNKAAFRAFVDRFTSEASPETFDIPKSNAEIEEVEILIRQKLEQLKTS' A
#
# COMPACT_ATOMS: atom_id res chain seq x y z
N MET A 1 -20.33 -0.62 -23.74
CA MET A 1 -19.50 -1.57 -22.99
C MET A 1 -20.06 -1.63 -21.59
N ILE A 2 -20.30 -2.82 -21.04
CA ILE A 2 -20.67 -2.98 -19.64
C ILE A 2 -19.38 -2.73 -18.86
N GLU A 3 -19.31 -1.63 -18.11
CA GLU A 3 -18.19 -1.42 -17.19
C GLU A 3 -18.21 -2.54 -16.14
N PRO A 4 -17.08 -3.19 -15.85
CA PRO A 4 -17.01 -4.13 -14.75
C PRO A 4 -17.35 -3.41 -13.44
N GLU A 5 -18.14 -4.05 -12.59
CA GLU A 5 -18.37 -3.58 -11.21
C GLU A 5 -17.09 -3.80 -10.39
N PHE A 6 -16.13 -2.88 -10.51
CA PHE A 6 -14.87 -2.87 -9.76
C PHE A 6 -15.09 -2.85 -8.24
N SER A 7 -16.26 -2.37 -7.81
CA SER A 7 -16.77 -2.41 -6.43
C SER A 7 -16.75 -3.83 -5.84
N SER A 8 -17.09 -4.84 -6.65
CA SER A 8 -17.24 -6.23 -6.26
C SER A 8 -15.94 -7.04 -6.30
N MET A 9 -14.90 -6.52 -6.95
CA MET A 9 -13.63 -7.21 -7.11
C MET A 9 -12.78 -7.16 -5.83
N SER A 10 -12.04 -8.24 -5.59
CA SER A 10 -10.96 -8.28 -4.60
C SER A 10 -9.74 -7.48 -5.07
N LYS A 11 -8.84 -7.17 -4.13
CA LYS A 11 -7.58 -6.46 -4.39
C LYS A 11 -6.72 -7.17 -5.45
N THR A 12 -6.70 -8.51 -5.42
CA THR A 12 -5.94 -9.34 -6.38
C THR A 12 -6.55 -9.29 -7.78
N GLU A 13 -7.88 -9.35 -7.87
CA GLU A 13 -8.60 -9.26 -9.14
C GLU A 13 -8.44 -7.88 -9.79
N LEU A 14 -8.57 -6.81 -9.00
CA LEU A 14 -8.32 -5.44 -9.47
C LEU A 14 -6.88 -5.27 -9.96
N ARG A 15 -5.89 -5.83 -9.24
CA ARG A 15 -4.48 -5.78 -9.65
C ARG A 15 -4.26 -6.48 -11.00
N ALA A 16 -4.80 -7.68 -11.16
CA ALA A 16 -4.69 -8.44 -12.41
C ALA A 16 -5.35 -7.68 -13.58
N PHE A 17 -6.52 -7.09 -13.34
CA PHE A 17 -7.24 -6.31 -14.35
C PHE A 17 -6.47 -5.06 -14.78
N VAL A 18 -5.90 -4.30 -13.84
CA VAL A 18 -5.10 -3.10 -14.15
C VAL A 18 -3.85 -3.46 -14.97
N ILE A 19 -3.20 -4.59 -14.68
CA ILE A 19 -2.05 -5.06 -15.47
C ILE A 19 -2.45 -5.43 -16.90
N ALA A 20 -3.61 -6.07 -17.08
CA ALA A 20 -4.12 -6.44 -18.40
C ALA A 20 -4.67 -5.25 -19.19
N HIS A 21 -5.08 -4.18 -18.50
CA HIS A 21 -5.73 -3.00 -19.09
C HIS A 21 -5.11 -1.70 -18.54
N PRO A 22 -3.84 -1.41 -18.88
CA PRO A 22 -3.09 -0.28 -18.30
C PRO A 22 -3.73 1.08 -18.59
N ASP A 23 -4.44 1.24 -19.71
CA ASP A 23 -5.12 2.49 -20.08
C ASP A 23 -6.48 2.68 -19.40
N ASN A 24 -6.99 1.66 -18.70
CA ASN A 24 -8.27 1.75 -18.01
C ASN A 24 -8.11 2.51 -16.68
N LYS A 25 -8.24 3.85 -16.77
CA LYS A 25 -8.16 4.76 -15.63
C LYS A 25 -9.19 4.47 -14.53
N ALA A 26 -10.35 3.91 -14.88
CA ALA A 26 -11.38 3.57 -13.89
C ALA A 26 -10.95 2.37 -13.03
N ALA A 27 -10.41 1.33 -13.65
CA ALA A 27 -9.84 0.18 -12.94
C ALA A 27 -8.64 0.59 -12.06
N PHE A 28 -7.77 1.47 -12.58
CA PHE A 28 -6.64 1.99 -11.81
C PHE A 28 -7.09 2.75 -10.56
N ARG A 29 -8.08 3.64 -10.68
CA ARG A 29 -8.66 4.38 -9.54
C ARG A 29 -9.26 3.43 -8.51
N ALA A 30 -10.09 2.48 -8.94
CA ALA A 30 -10.70 1.50 -8.05
C ALA A 30 -9.66 0.65 -7.31
N PHE A 31 -8.56 0.28 -7.98
CA PHE A 31 -7.44 -0.42 -7.36
C PHE A 31 -6.74 0.44 -6.30
N VAL A 32 -6.42 1.70 -6.61
CA VAL A 32 -5.76 2.61 -5.66
C VAL A 32 -6.65 2.86 -4.45
N ASP A 33 -7.93 3.18 -4.65
CA ASP A 33 -8.88 3.45 -3.56
C ASP A 33 -9.01 2.24 -2.63
N ARG A 34 -9.10 1.02 -3.19
CA ARG A 34 -9.12 -0.22 -2.40
C ARG A 34 -7.79 -0.52 -1.73
N PHE A 35 -6.66 -0.09 -2.31
CA PHE A 35 -5.34 -0.29 -1.73
C PHE A 35 -5.10 0.64 -0.54
N THR A 36 -5.59 1.87 -0.61
CA THR A 36 -5.38 2.92 0.42
C THR A 36 -6.46 2.94 1.49
N SER A 37 -7.62 2.32 1.29
CA SER A 37 -8.74 2.34 2.25
C SER A 37 -8.39 1.77 3.64
N GLU A 38 -7.43 0.84 3.71
CA GLU A 38 -6.97 0.23 4.97
C GLU A 38 -5.60 0.78 5.42
N ALA A 39 -5.00 1.70 4.65
CA ALA A 39 -3.73 2.29 5.01
C ALA A 39 -3.92 3.35 6.10
N SER A 40 -3.02 3.35 7.09
CA SER A 40 -2.95 4.47 8.05
C SER A 40 -2.65 5.76 7.29
N PRO A 41 -3.36 6.87 7.56
CA PRO A 41 -3.05 8.18 7.00
C PRO A 41 -1.76 8.78 7.61
N GLU A 42 -1.16 8.11 8.60
CA GLU A 42 0.09 8.55 9.22
C GLU A 42 1.21 8.62 8.18
N THR A 43 1.70 9.84 7.97
CA THR A 43 2.91 10.11 7.23
C THR A 43 4.05 10.37 8.20
N PHE A 44 5.23 9.82 7.92
CA PHE A 44 6.43 10.07 8.71
C PHE A 44 7.34 11.01 7.93
N ASP A 45 7.92 11.98 8.63
CA ASP A 45 8.96 12.82 8.04
C ASP A 45 10.17 11.98 7.65
N ILE A 46 10.82 12.34 6.55
CA ILE A 46 12.08 11.73 6.15
C ILE A 46 13.15 12.19 7.16
N PRO A 47 13.97 11.28 7.71
CA PRO A 47 15.09 11.64 8.58
C PRO A 47 15.98 12.70 7.93
N LYS A 48 16.30 13.75 8.69
CA LYS A 48 17.09 14.90 8.23
C LYS A 48 18.52 14.89 8.76
N SER A 49 18.86 13.93 9.61
CA SER A 49 20.20 13.76 10.18
C SER A 49 20.59 12.29 10.29
N ASN A 50 21.90 12.04 10.42
CA ASN A 50 22.41 10.68 10.62
C ASN A 50 21.90 10.05 11.93
N ALA A 51 21.76 10.84 13.00
CA ALA A 51 21.23 10.36 14.27
C ALA A 51 19.78 9.86 14.15
N GLU A 52 18.94 10.59 13.41
CA GLU A 52 17.56 10.17 13.13
C GLU A 52 17.51 8.91 12.24
N ILE A 53 18.47 8.74 11.31
CA ILE A 53 18.59 7.51 10.51
C ILE A 53 18.91 6.31 11.40
N GLU A 54 19.84 6.45 12.34
CA GLU A 54 20.19 5.41 13.30
C GLU A 54 18.99 5.02 14.18
N GLU A 55 18.19 6.00 14.61
CA GLU A 55 16.97 5.76 15.40
C GLU A 55 15.94 4.94 14.59
N VAL A 56 15.74 5.26 13.31
CA VAL A 56 14.88 4.47 12.42
C VAL A 56 15.39 3.03 12.29
N GLU A 57 16.70 2.81 12.19
CA GLU A 57 17.27 1.47 12.13
C GLU A 57 16.98 0.66 13.40
N ILE A 58 17.10 1.29 14.58
CA ILE A 58 16.76 0.67 15.87
C ILE A 58 15.27 0.30 15.90
N LEU A 59 14.39 1.21 15.51
CA LEU A 59 12.94 0.98 15.48
C LEU A 59 12.55 -0.19 14.55
N ILE A 60 13.18 -0.27 13.37
CA ILE A 60 12.97 -1.38 12.43
C ILE A 60 13.34 -2.71 13.09
N ARG A 61 14.52 -2.79 13.73
CA ARG A 61 14.99 -4.01 14.41
C ARG A 61 14.03 -4.42 15.53
N GLN A 62 13.58 -3.49 16.36
CA GLN A 62 12.61 -3.77 17.43
C GLN A 62 11.30 -4.34 16.88
N LYS A 63 10.79 -3.79 15.79
CA LYS A 63 9.53 -4.25 15.18
C LYS A 63 9.66 -5.63 14.54
N LEU A 64 10.81 -5.93 13.95
CA LEU A 64 11.13 -7.26 13.43
C LEU A 64 11.20 -8.30 14.56
N GLU A 65 11.76 -7.96 15.72
CA GLU A 65 11.78 -8.89 16.87
C GLU A 65 10.37 -9.14 17.42
N GLN A 66 9.53 -8.10 17.55
CA GLN A 66 8.13 -8.25 17.97
C GLN A 66 7.33 -9.19 17.06
N LEU A 67 7.56 -9.12 15.74
CA LEU A 67 6.92 -9.99 14.74
C LEU A 67 7.38 -11.45 14.83
N LYS A 68 8.60 -11.73 15.31
CA LYS A 68 9.09 -13.11 15.49
C LYS A 68 8.50 -13.78 16.73
N THR A 69 8.12 -12.99 17.73
CA THR A 69 7.55 -13.47 18.99
C THR A 69 6.02 -13.57 18.98
N SER A 70 5.35 -13.17 17.90
CA SER A 70 3.91 -13.27 17.70
C SER A 70 3.54 -14.43 16.78
#